data_AF-T0RT90-F1
#
_entry.id   AF-T0RT90-F1
#
_cell.length_a   1.000
_cell.length_b   1.000
_cell.length_c   1.000
_cell.angle_alpha   90.00
_cell.angle_beta   90.00
_cell.angle_gamma   90.00
#
_symmetry.space_group_name_H-M   'P 1'
#
loop_
_entity.id
_entity.type
_entity.pdbx_description
1 polymer ?
#
loop_
_entity_poly.entity_id
_entity_poly.type
_entity_poly.pdbx_seq_one_letter_code
_entity_poly.pdbx_strand_id
1 'polypeptide(L)'
;MLNDWFDRWESVDIDARLKMLADGPITLPQWFLTKFPDPYAWYQSRLQYTRTLASSSVLGVVMGLGDRHAGNFLLNTMNGGVVYIDFGIVFDHNFDGATEHIEAVPIRLTRNLVAALGPSGAGGFFAMACAETLEHHVTMQRLLASDPVVAPQSVPYTEARLNTIMPLRNVSISMTMIDDIIAAATDPQSLAVMPSNWVPWF
;
A
#
# COMPACT_ATOMS: atom_id res chain seq x y z
N MET A 1 3.91 17.54 -18.33
CA MET A 1 3.69 16.08 -18.39
C MET A 1 3.00 15.54 -17.13
N LEU A 2 3.42 15.87 -15.88
CA LEU A 2 2.71 15.43 -14.67
C LEU A 2 1.44 16.25 -14.35
N ASN A 3 1.52 17.59 -14.36
CA ASN A 3 0.37 18.46 -14.05
C ASN A 3 -0.83 18.23 -14.99
N ASP A 4 -0.55 17.92 -16.27
CA ASP A 4 -1.56 17.56 -17.27
C ASP A 4 -2.39 16.32 -16.88
N TRP A 5 -1.81 15.37 -16.14
CA TRP A 5 -2.53 14.17 -15.69
C TRP A 5 -3.49 14.46 -14.55
N PHE A 6 -3.13 15.36 -13.63
CA PHE A 6 -4.00 15.78 -12.53
C PHE A 6 -5.25 16.48 -13.06
N ASP A 7 -5.06 17.50 -13.90
CA ASP A 7 -6.17 18.26 -14.50
C ASP A 7 -7.10 17.36 -15.33
N ARG A 8 -6.52 16.41 -16.07
CA ARG A 8 -7.29 15.44 -16.85
C ARG A 8 -8.05 14.45 -15.97
N TRP A 9 -7.46 13.94 -14.89
CA TRP A 9 -8.11 12.97 -14.02
C TRP A 9 -9.40 13.54 -13.40
N GLU A 10 -9.37 14.80 -13.00
CA GLU A 10 -10.50 15.48 -12.37
C GLU A 10 -11.61 15.85 -13.37
N SER A 11 -11.27 16.02 -14.64
CA SER A 11 -12.20 16.50 -15.68
C SER A 11 -12.85 15.41 -16.52
N VAL A 12 -12.49 14.13 -16.32
CA VAL A 12 -12.98 13.00 -17.12
C VAL A 12 -13.78 11.99 -16.29
N ASP A 13 -14.62 11.21 -16.98
CA ASP A 13 -15.43 10.15 -16.39
C ASP A 13 -14.62 8.88 -16.03
N ILE A 14 -15.27 7.93 -15.38
CA ILE A 14 -14.64 6.68 -14.92
C ILE A 14 -14.09 5.87 -16.11
N ASP A 15 -14.78 5.80 -17.24
CA ASP A 15 -14.33 5.05 -18.41
C ASP A 15 -13.03 5.65 -19.00
N ALA A 16 -12.95 6.97 -19.07
CA ALA A 16 -11.73 7.66 -19.45
C ALA A 16 -10.61 7.47 -18.42
N ARG A 17 -10.91 7.45 -17.12
CA ARG A 17 -9.92 7.15 -16.06
C ARG A 17 -9.39 5.73 -16.16
N LEU A 18 -10.25 4.74 -16.41
CA LEU A 18 -9.83 3.35 -16.65
C LEU A 18 -8.86 3.27 -17.83
N LYS A 19 -9.15 4.00 -18.91
CA LYS A 19 -8.23 4.12 -20.04
C LYS A 19 -6.92 4.82 -19.66
N MET A 20 -6.96 5.87 -18.87
CA MET A 20 -5.76 6.54 -18.36
C MET A 20 -4.91 5.60 -17.48
N LEU A 21 -5.54 4.81 -16.60
CA LEU A 21 -4.87 3.78 -15.82
C LEU A 21 -4.26 2.72 -16.73
N ALA A 22 -4.95 2.32 -17.80
CA ALA A 22 -4.47 1.35 -18.79
C ALA A 22 -3.31 1.88 -19.64
N ASP A 23 -3.31 3.15 -20.00
CA ASP A 23 -2.32 3.76 -20.92
C ASP A 23 -1.19 4.50 -20.17
N GLY A 24 -1.28 4.60 -18.84
CA GLY A 24 -0.31 5.29 -17.99
C GLY A 24 1.13 4.81 -18.13
N PRO A 25 2.11 5.71 -18.12
CA PRO A 25 3.50 5.31 -18.31
C PRO A 25 4.00 4.47 -17.11
N ILE A 26 4.65 3.36 -17.42
CA ILE A 26 5.36 2.54 -16.43
C ILE A 26 6.83 2.94 -16.42
N THR A 27 7.24 3.59 -15.33
CA THR A 27 8.54 4.27 -15.24
C THR A 27 9.40 3.75 -14.10
N LEU A 28 8.79 3.23 -13.02
CA LEU A 28 9.53 2.76 -11.84
C LEU A 28 10.53 1.63 -12.14
N PRO A 29 10.23 0.61 -12.97
CA PRO A 29 11.22 -0.40 -13.34
C PRO A 29 12.45 0.20 -14.04
N GLN A 30 12.24 1.18 -14.93
CA GLN A 30 13.32 1.86 -15.63
C GLN A 30 14.18 2.69 -14.67
N TRP A 31 13.56 3.31 -13.66
CA TRP A 31 14.28 3.99 -12.60
C TRP A 31 15.22 3.04 -11.86
N PHE A 32 14.77 1.82 -11.49
CA PHE A 32 15.63 0.82 -10.84
C PHE A 32 16.84 0.44 -11.69
N LEU A 33 16.63 0.21 -12.99
CA LEU A 33 17.72 -0.09 -13.93
C LEU A 33 18.71 1.07 -14.07
N THR A 34 18.22 2.30 -14.02
CA THR A 34 19.04 3.50 -14.16
C THR A 34 19.83 3.79 -12.88
N LYS A 35 19.25 3.54 -11.70
CA LYS A 35 19.88 3.77 -10.40
C LYS A 35 20.84 2.68 -9.99
N PHE A 36 20.56 1.43 -10.35
CA PHE A 36 21.39 0.27 -10.04
C PHE A 36 21.81 -0.38 -11.36
N PRO A 37 22.83 0.15 -12.05
CA PRO A 37 23.27 -0.40 -13.35
C PRO A 37 24.01 -1.73 -13.22
N ASP A 38 24.61 -2.00 -12.05
CA ASP A 38 25.21 -3.30 -11.74
C ASP A 38 24.09 -4.35 -11.52
N PRO A 39 24.10 -5.49 -12.25
CA PRO A 39 23.04 -6.50 -12.16
C PRO A 39 22.85 -7.12 -10.77
N TYR A 40 23.93 -7.31 -10.01
CA TYR A 40 23.86 -7.82 -8.65
C TYR A 40 23.25 -6.77 -7.72
N ALA A 41 23.73 -5.52 -7.79
CA ALA A 41 23.18 -4.43 -7.00
C ALA A 41 21.70 -4.18 -7.32
N TRP A 42 21.31 -4.25 -8.59
CA TRP A 42 19.92 -4.16 -9.04
C TRP A 42 19.04 -5.27 -8.47
N TYR A 43 19.53 -6.51 -8.52
CA TYR A 43 18.79 -7.64 -7.98
C TYR A 43 18.58 -7.50 -6.48
N GLN A 44 19.62 -7.12 -5.73
CA GLN A 44 19.53 -6.88 -4.29
C GLN A 44 18.58 -5.72 -3.97
N SER A 45 18.65 -4.62 -4.72
CA SER A 45 17.79 -3.46 -4.48
C SER A 45 16.32 -3.76 -4.77
N ARG A 46 16.04 -4.56 -5.80
CA ARG A 46 14.67 -5.03 -6.08
C ARG A 46 14.15 -6.01 -5.02
N LEU A 47 15.00 -6.87 -4.47
CA LEU A 47 14.61 -7.73 -3.34
C LEU A 47 14.29 -6.91 -2.09
N GLN A 48 15.10 -5.89 -1.79
CA GLN A 48 14.85 -4.96 -0.69
C GLN A 48 13.54 -4.19 -0.90
N TYR A 49 13.34 -3.62 -2.10
CA TYR A 49 12.10 -3.00 -2.52
C TYR A 49 10.89 -3.90 -2.25
N THR A 50 10.93 -5.13 -2.76
CA THR A 50 9.84 -6.11 -2.63
C THR A 50 9.49 -6.38 -1.17
N ARG A 51 10.48 -6.64 -0.32
CA ARG A 51 10.28 -6.94 1.10
C ARG A 51 9.70 -5.75 1.85
N THR A 52 10.28 -4.57 1.67
CA THR A 52 9.84 -3.36 2.37
C THR A 52 8.46 -2.89 1.91
N LEU A 53 8.16 -2.97 0.61
CA LEU A 53 6.82 -2.67 0.09
C LEU A 53 5.79 -3.64 0.67
N ALA A 54 6.09 -4.94 0.69
CA ALA A 54 5.20 -5.95 1.25
C ALA A 54 4.93 -5.71 2.75
N SER A 55 5.99 -5.54 3.55
CA SER A 55 5.85 -5.34 4.99
C SER A 55 5.06 -4.07 5.32
N SER A 56 5.34 -2.96 4.63
CA SER A 56 4.63 -1.71 4.89
C SER A 56 3.20 -1.71 4.36
N SER A 57 2.93 -2.41 3.25
CA SER A 57 1.56 -2.60 2.75
C SER A 57 0.71 -3.39 3.74
N VAL A 58 1.24 -4.50 4.26
CA VAL A 58 0.55 -5.30 5.28
C VAL A 58 0.36 -4.50 6.56
N LEU A 59 1.38 -3.78 7.01
CA LEU A 59 1.24 -2.89 8.17
C LEU A 59 0.09 -1.89 7.95
N GLY A 60 -0.01 -1.31 6.75
CA GLY A 60 -1.11 -0.42 6.39
C GLY A 60 -2.49 -1.06 6.54
N VAL A 61 -2.66 -2.32 6.12
CA VAL A 61 -3.92 -3.06 6.34
C VAL A 61 -4.16 -3.30 7.82
N VAL A 62 -3.16 -3.82 8.53
CA VAL A 62 -3.29 -4.25 9.93
C VAL A 62 -3.71 -3.10 10.85
N MET A 63 -3.28 -1.87 10.53
CA MET A 63 -3.57 -0.66 11.31
C MET A 63 -4.78 0.14 10.82
N GLY A 64 -5.29 -0.12 9.61
CA GLY A 64 -6.23 0.79 8.95
C GLY A 64 -5.58 2.14 8.60
N LEU A 65 -4.38 2.09 8.02
CA LEU A 65 -3.63 3.27 7.58
C LEU A 65 -4.30 3.90 6.35
N GLY A 66 -4.67 5.17 6.46
CA GLY A 66 -5.15 6.01 5.37
C GLY A 66 -4.05 6.90 4.77
N ASP A 67 -4.46 7.78 3.85
CA ASP A 67 -3.60 8.79 3.19
C ASP A 67 -2.36 8.23 2.49
N ARG A 68 -2.55 7.12 1.76
CA ARG A 68 -1.47 6.38 1.10
C ARG A 68 -1.19 6.92 -0.30
N HIS A 69 -1.14 8.25 -0.42
CA HIS A 69 -0.80 8.91 -1.66
C HIS A 69 0.71 8.80 -1.96
N ALA A 70 1.09 9.02 -3.22
CA ALA A 70 2.48 8.84 -3.66
C ALA A 70 3.52 9.66 -2.88
N GLY A 71 3.13 10.78 -2.28
CA GLY A 71 4.02 11.64 -1.49
C GLY A 71 4.48 11.00 -0.18
N ASN A 72 3.69 10.06 0.35
CA ASN A 72 4.00 9.32 1.58
C ASN A 72 4.85 8.06 1.32
N PHE A 73 5.30 7.85 0.08
CA PHE A 73 6.16 6.73 -0.33
C PHE A 73 7.55 7.24 -0.67
N LEU A 74 8.48 7.06 0.27
CA LEU A 74 9.87 7.40 0.04
C LEU A 74 10.64 6.19 -0.49
N LEU A 75 11.26 6.35 -1.65
CA LEU A 75 12.13 5.34 -2.24
C LEU A 75 13.60 5.64 -1.90
N ASN A 76 14.25 4.70 -1.23
CA ASN A 76 15.65 4.82 -0.86
C ASN A 76 16.56 4.60 -2.08
N THR A 77 17.29 5.65 -2.47
CA THR A 77 18.17 5.64 -3.64
C THR A 77 19.43 4.79 -3.46
N MET A 78 19.79 4.43 -2.23
CA MET A 78 21.00 3.66 -1.92
C MET A 78 20.76 2.16 -1.97
N ASN A 79 19.56 1.69 -1.61
CA ASN A 79 19.28 0.26 -1.51
C ASN A 79 17.93 -0.18 -2.11
N GLY A 80 17.14 0.73 -2.68
CA GLY A 80 15.87 0.44 -3.34
C GLY A 80 14.68 0.19 -2.39
N GLY A 81 14.87 0.21 -1.08
CA GLY A 81 13.78 0.01 -0.12
C GLY A 81 12.75 1.13 -0.15
N VAL A 82 11.52 0.80 0.21
CA VAL A 82 10.41 1.74 0.40
C VAL A 82 10.25 2.05 1.89
N VAL A 83 10.00 3.31 2.21
CA VAL A 83 9.61 3.76 3.54
C VAL A 83 8.31 4.53 3.42
N TYR A 84 7.31 4.09 4.16
CA TYR A 84 6.09 4.88 4.36
C TYR A 84 6.37 5.95 5.41
N ILE A 85 5.94 7.16 5.13
CA ILE A 85 5.96 8.27 6.07
C ILE A 85 4.53 8.74 6.33
N ASP A 86 4.38 9.56 7.37
CA ASP A 86 3.11 10.15 7.78
C ASP A 86 2.02 9.13 8.13
N PHE A 87 1.99 8.74 9.40
CA PHE A 87 1.01 7.81 9.96
C PHE A 87 -0.11 8.56 10.71
N GLY A 88 -0.45 9.78 10.27
CA GLY A 88 -1.44 10.64 10.92
C GLY A 88 -2.88 10.13 10.85
N ILE A 89 -3.17 9.15 9.98
CA ILE A 89 -4.50 8.57 9.77
C ILE A 89 -4.42 7.07 9.99
N VAL A 90 -4.92 6.60 11.13
CA VAL A 90 -4.89 5.19 11.55
C VAL A 90 -6.25 4.79 12.11
N PHE A 91 -6.55 3.48 12.08
CA PHE A 91 -7.84 2.91 12.48
C PHE A 91 -9.03 3.41 11.64
N ASP A 92 -8.78 3.75 10.37
CA ASP A 92 -9.72 4.37 9.41
C ASP A 92 -10.24 5.75 9.85
N HIS A 93 -9.54 6.41 10.78
CA HIS A 93 -9.87 7.74 11.27
C HIS A 93 -8.67 8.68 11.23
N ASN A 94 -8.95 9.97 11.09
CA ASN A 94 -7.98 10.98 11.47
C ASN A 94 -7.67 10.88 12.97
N PHE A 95 -6.52 11.40 13.39
CA PHE A 95 -6.10 11.38 14.80
C PHE A 95 -7.14 11.95 15.79
N ASP A 96 -8.05 12.81 15.34
CA ASP A 96 -9.15 13.37 16.13
C ASP A 96 -10.41 12.48 16.21
N GLY A 97 -10.45 11.36 15.48
CA GLY A 97 -11.58 10.44 15.42
C GLY A 97 -12.82 10.98 14.69
N ALA A 98 -12.75 12.15 14.07
CA ALA A 98 -13.92 12.89 13.61
C ALA A 98 -14.37 12.54 12.19
N THR A 99 -13.44 12.09 11.33
CA THR A 99 -13.69 11.80 9.92
C THR A 99 -13.24 10.38 9.61
N GLU A 100 -14.15 9.58 9.03
CA GLU A 100 -13.82 8.27 8.49
C GLU A 100 -13.10 8.44 7.14
N HIS A 101 -11.92 7.86 7.01
CA HIS A 101 -11.12 7.89 5.79
C HIS A 101 -10.94 6.47 5.24
N ILE A 102 -11.91 6.08 4.41
CA ILE A 102 -11.86 4.81 3.68
C ILE A 102 -11.37 5.07 2.27
N GLU A 103 -10.22 4.48 1.94
CA GLU A 103 -9.75 4.39 0.56
C GLU A 103 -10.44 3.21 -0.15
N ALA A 104 -10.67 3.33 -1.47
CA ALA A 104 -11.35 2.28 -2.25
C ALA A 104 -10.53 1.00 -2.43
N VAL A 105 -9.25 1.02 -2.03
CA VAL A 105 -8.31 -0.09 -2.12
C VAL A 105 -7.75 -0.43 -0.73
N PRO A 106 -7.45 -1.70 -0.41
CA PRO A 106 -6.92 -2.09 0.90
C PRO A 106 -5.45 -1.71 1.10
N ILE A 107 -4.65 -1.61 0.03
CA ILE A 107 -3.26 -1.14 0.03
C ILE A 107 -2.99 -0.36 -1.26
N ARG A 108 -1.99 0.52 -1.25
CA ARG A 108 -1.48 1.13 -2.48
C ARG A 108 -0.65 0.11 -3.26
N LEU A 109 -1.22 -0.43 -4.34
CA LEU A 109 -0.52 -1.35 -5.22
C LEU A 109 -0.80 -1.01 -6.69
N THR A 110 -0.37 0.19 -7.09
CA THR A 110 -0.57 0.68 -8.47
C THR A 110 0.30 -0.09 -9.47
N ARG A 111 0.00 0.08 -10.76
CA ARG A 111 0.70 -0.65 -11.82
C ARG A 111 2.21 -0.38 -11.87
N ASN A 112 2.64 0.82 -11.52
CA ASN A 112 4.05 1.19 -11.45
C ASN A 112 4.76 0.42 -10.32
N LEU A 113 4.13 0.32 -9.15
CA LEU A 113 4.64 -0.48 -8.04
C LEU A 113 4.71 -1.97 -8.41
N VAL A 114 3.63 -2.51 -8.98
CA VAL A 114 3.58 -3.93 -9.41
C VAL A 114 4.64 -4.24 -10.45
N ALA A 115 4.82 -3.37 -11.45
CA ALA A 115 5.82 -3.58 -12.50
C ALA A 115 7.25 -3.61 -11.94
N ALA A 116 7.54 -2.83 -10.89
CA ALA A 116 8.86 -2.79 -10.26
C ALA A 116 9.21 -4.04 -9.45
N LEU A 117 8.21 -4.86 -9.08
CA LEU A 117 8.42 -6.19 -8.48
C LEU A 117 9.07 -7.18 -9.46
N GLY A 118 9.03 -6.88 -10.75
CA GLY A 118 9.61 -7.70 -11.80
C GLY A 118 8.63 -8.73 -12.38
N PRO A 119 9.13 -9.77 -13.07
CA PRO A 119 8.29 -10.66 -13.88
C PRO A 119 7.20 -11.42 -13.12
N SER A 120 7.41 -11.69 -11.83
CA SER A 120 6.43 -12.36 -10.98
C SER A 120 5.30 -11.44 -10.50
N GLY A 121 5.43 -10.12 -10.71
CA GLY A 121 4.51 -9.13 -10.18
C GLY A 121 4.27 -9.31 -8.68
N ALA A 122 3.02 -9.09 -8.26
CA ALA A 122 2.60 -9.21 -6.87
C ALA A 122 2.48 -10.67 -6.38
N GLY A 123 2.25 -11.65 -7.26
CA GLY A 123 2.02 -13.05 -6.87
C GLY A 123 3.27 -13.85 -6.49
N GLY A 124 4.47 -13.26 -6.59
CA GLY A 124 5.74 -13.93 -6.27
C GLY A 124 6.26 -13.62 -4.86
N PHE A 125 7.50 -13.15 -4.79
CA PHE A 125 8.15 -12.79 -3.52
C PHE A 125 7.38 -11.75 -2.70
N PHE A 126 6.62 -10.87 -3.36
CA PHE A 126 5.76 -9.90 -2.69
C PHE A 126 4.68 -10.61 -1.85
N ALA A 127 3.87 -11.47 -2.47
CA ALA A 127 2.83 -12.22 -1.75
C ALA A 127 3.39 -13.07 -0.61
N MET A 128 4.54 -13.72 -0.80
CA MET A 128 5.20 -14.49 0.28
C MET A 128 5.63 -13.58 1.45
N ALA A 129 6.24 -12.42 1.17
CA ALA A 129 6.63 -11.46 2.20
C ALA A 129 5.42 -10.82 2.90
N CYS A 130 4.31 -10.62 2.19
CA CYS A 130 3.04 -10.22 2.78
C CYS A 130 2.53 -11.27 3.76
N ALA A 131 2.50 -12.54 3.36
CA ALA A 131 2.08 -13.64 4.23
C ALA A 131 2.94 -13.70 5.51
N GLU A 132 4.26 -13.65 5.37
CA GLU A 132 5.20 -13.65 6.50
C GLU A 132 4.98 -12.47 7.46
N THR A 133 4.75 -11.26 6.94
CA THR A 133 4.46 -10.09 7.77
C THR A 133 3.12 -10.24 8.49
N LEU A 134 2.12 -10.75 7.77
CA LEU A 134 0.74 -10.86 8.26
C LEU A 134 0.63 -11.85 9.43
N GLU A 135 1.50 -12.86 9.52
CA GLU A 135 1.58 -13.79 10.67
C GLU A 135 1.78 -13.05 12.01
N HIS A 136 2.33 -11.84 11.97
CA HIS A 136 2.61 -11.04 13.17
C HIS A 136 1.49 -10.04 13.51
N HIS A 137 0.36 -10.00 12.78
CA HIS A 137 -0.66 -8.96 12.90
C HIS A 137 -1.24 -8.80 14.31
N VAL A 138 -1.51 -9.90 15.01
CA VAL A 138 -2.08 -9.87 16.37
C VAL A 138 -1.17 -9.09 17.32
N THR A 139 0.14 -9.35 17.26
CA THR A 139 1.12 -8.65 18.09
C THR A 139 1.20 -7.17 17.73
N MET A 140 1.20 -6.84 16.43
CA MET A 140 1.21 -5.45 15.96
C MET A 140 -0.03 -4.68 16.46
N GLN A 141 -1.23 -5.25 16.33
CA GLN A 141 -2.48 -4.63 16.79
C GLN A 141 -2.49 -4.40 18.30
N ARG A 142 -2.01 -5.37 19.10
CA ARG A 142 -1.93 -5.24 20.56
C ARG A 142 -0.97 -4.15 21.00
N LEU A 143 0.18 -4.03 20.33
CA LEU A 143 1.15 -2.97 20.63
C LEU A 143 0.53 -1.59 20.39
N LEU A 144 -0.14 -1.40 19.25
CA LEU A 144 -0.80 -0.13 18.91
C LEU A 144 -1.94 0.22 19.86
N ALA A 145 -2.79 -0.76 20.19
CA ALA A 145 -3.91 -0.55 21.11
C ALA A 145 -3.43 -0.20 22.53
N SER A 146 -2.20 -0.54 22.90
CA SER A 146 -1.63 -0.25 24.21
C SER A 146 -0.95 1.12 24.32
N ASP A 147 -0.74 1.83 23.20
CA ASP A 147 -0.14 3.16 23.18
C ASP A 147 -1.23 4.24 23.34
N PRO A 148 -1.29 4.95 24.49
CA PRO A 148 -2.32 5.94 24.75
C PRO A 148 -2.19 7.22 23.91
N VAL A 149 -1.04 7.45 23.26
CA VAL A 149 -0.84 8.57 22.34
C VAL A 149 -1.39 8.24 20.96
N VAL A 150 -1.15 7.02 20.48
CA VAL A 150 -1.64 6.55 19.18
C VAL A 150 -3.13 6.21 19.23
N ALA A 151 -3.57 5.61 20.33
CA ALA A 151 -4.93 5.20 20.59
C ALA A 151 -5.47 5.92 21.85
N PRO A 152 -5.90 7.19 21.73
CA PRO A 152 -6.34 7.98 22.89
C PRO A 152 -7.65 7.47 23.52
N GLN A 153 -8.39 6.62 22.81
CA GLN A 153 -9.54 5.90 23.35
C GLN A 153 -9.11 4.72 24.22
N SER A 154 -10.05 4.07 24.91
CA SER A 154 -9.73 2.90 25.74
C SER A 154 -9.20 1.73 24.89
N VAL A 155 -8.25 0.95 25.41
CA VAL A 155 -7.72 -0.28 24.76
C VAL A 155 -8.83 -1.16 24.16
N PRO A 156 -9.94 -1.48 24.88
CA PRO A 156 -11.00 -2.32 24.32
C PRO A 156 -11.73 -1.71 23.11
N TYR A 157 -11.83 -0.38 23.06
CA TYR A 157 -12.42 0.34 21.92
C TYR A 157 -11.53 0.20 20.69
N THR A 158 -10.23 0.43 20.85
CA THR A 158 -9.25 0.32 19.76
C THR A 158 -9.11 -1.12 19.27
N GLU A 159 -9.07 -2.10 20.18
CA GLU A 159 -9.08 -3.52 19.82
C GLU A 159 -10.36 -3.91 19.07
N ALA A 160 -11.52 -3.40 19.47
CA ALA A 160 -12.78 -3.67 18.75
C ALA A 160 -12.73 -3.13 17.31
N ARG A 161 -12.17 -1.94 17.09
CA ARG A 161 -11.99 -1.35 15.74
C ARG A 161 -10.94 -2.09 14.91
N LEU A 162 -9.79 -2.41 15.49
CA LEU A 162 -8.76 -3.20 14.81
C LEU A 162 -9.30 -4.58 14.40
N ASN A 163 -10.17 -5.18 15.21
CA ASN A 163 -10.85 -6.42 14.86
C ASN A 163 -11.85 -6.29 13.70
N THR A 164 -12.40 -5.10 13.42
CA THR A 164 -13.23 -4.90 12.22
C THR A 164 -12.38 -4.83 10.96
N ILE A 165 -11.18 -4.27 11.06
CA ILE A 165 -10.23 -4.13 9.95
C ILE A 165 -9.57 -5.48 9.64
N MET A 166 -9.00 -6.09 10.69
CA MET A 166 -8.38 -7.40 10.60
C MET A 166 -8.66 -8.16 11.90
N PRO A 167 -9.63 -9.11 11.89
CA PRO A 167 -10.00 -9.87 13.06
C PRO A 167 -8.86 -10.70 13.62
N LEU A 168 -8.83 -10.89 14.94
CA LEU A 168 -8.02 -11.92 15.57
C LEU A 168 -8.24 -13.28 14.88
N ARG A 169 -7.14 -13.91 14.48
CA ARG A 169 -7.21 -15.16 13.73
C ARG A 169 -6.92 -16.37 14.61
N ASN A 170 -7.81 -17.34 14.51
CA ASN A 170 -7.59 -18.72 14.98
C ASN A 170 -7.23 -19.67 13.82
N VAL A 171 -7.01 -19.13 12.62
CA VAL A 171 -6.69 -19.89 11.39
C VAL A 171 -5.41 -19.33 10.78
N SER A 172 -4.55 -20.21 10.28
CA SER A 172 -3.31 -19.85 9.59
C SER A 172 -3.57 -18.97 8.38
N ILE A 173 -2.65 -18.06 8.04
CA ILE A 173 -2.78 -17.24 6.84
C ILE A 173 -2.60 -18.13 5.61
N SER A 174 -3.61 -18.18 4.75
CA SER A 174 -3.51 -18.82 3.44
C SER A 174 -3.06 -17.82 2.38
N MET A 175 -2.33 -18.31 1.39
CA MET A 175 -1.95 -17.51 0.23
C MET A 175 -3.17 -16.93 -0.51
N THR A 176 -4.31 -17.64 -0.50
CA THR A 176 -5.56 -17.13 -1.09
C THR A 176 -6.00 -15.80 -0.49
N MET A 177 -5.79 -15.57 0.81
CA MET A 177 -6.15 -14.30 1.45
C MET A 177 -5.21 -13.17 1.02
N ILE A 178 -3.95 -13.49 0.77
CA ILE A 178 -3.01 -12.52 0.20
C ILE A 178 -3.39 -12.20 -1.24
N ASP A 179 -3.77 -13.22 -2.01
CA ASP A 179 -4.24 -13.06 -3.39
C ASP A 179 -5.50 -12.17 -3.45
N ASP A 180 -6.45 -12.36 -2.53
CA ASP A 180 -7.66 -11.53 -2.42
C ASP A 180 -7.31 -10.05 -2.12
N ILE A 181 -6.38 -9.80 -1.19
CA ILE A 181 -5.90 -8.44 -0.88
C ILE A 181 -5.23 -7.81 -2.10
N ILE A 182 -4.36 -8.56 -2.79
CA ILE A 182 -3.67 -8.11 -4.00
C ILE A 182 -4.68 -7.80 -5.11
N ALA A 183 -5.67 -8.67 -5.32
CA ALA A 183 -6.71 -8.48 -6.32
C ALA A 183 -7.53 -7.22 -6.05
N ALA A 184 -7.96 -7.01 -4.80
CA ALA A 184 -8.68 -5.81 -4.40
C ALA A 184 -7.82 -4.53 -4.51
N ALA A 185 -6.51 -4.62 -4.25
CA ALA A 185 -5.58 -3.49 -4.34
C ALA A 185 -5.22 -3.08 -5.77
N THR A 186 -5.33 -4.01 -6.72
CA THR A 186 -4.99 -3.81 -8.12
C THR A 186 -6.23 -3.67 -9.01
N ASP A 187 -7.43 -3.69 -8.43
CA ASP A 187 -8.68 -3.54 -9.17
C ASP A 187 -8.78 -2.17 -9.85
N PRO A 188 -8.85 -2.11 -11.19
CA PRO A 188 -8.92 -0.84 -11.91
C PRO A 188 -10.15 -0.01 -11.56
N GLN A 189 -11.29 -0.64 -11.22
CA GLN A 189 -12.52 0.08 -10.89
C GLN A 189 -12.36 0.83 -9.56
N SER A 190 -11.85 0.15 -8.52
CA SER A 190 -11.48 0.77 -7.26
C SER A 190 -10.43 1.87 -7.43
N LEU A 191 -9.41 1.66 -8.26
CA LEU A 191 -8.38 2.68 -8.52
C LEU A 191 -8.93 3.90 -9.29
N ALA A 192 -9.91 3.73 -10.17
CA ALA A 192 -10.49 4.81 -10.97
C ALA A 192 -11.34 5.80 -10.16
N VAL A 193 -11.87 5.38 -9.02
CA VAL A 193 -12.63 6.26 -8.10
C VAL A 193 -11.73 7.03 -7.14
N MET A 194 -10.45 6.69 -7.05
CA MET A 194 -9.50 7.38 -6.17
C MET A 194 -9.29 8.84 -6.60
N PRO A 195 -9.07 9.76 -5.64
CA PRO A 195 -8.85 11.17 -5.93
C PRO A 195 -7.49 11.40 -6.59
N SER A 196 -7.37 12.53 -7.31
CA SER A 196 -6.18 12.90 -8.08
C SER A 196 -4.93 13.04 -7.20
N ASN A 197 -5.07 13.59 -5.99
CA ASN A 197 -3.99 13.74 -5.01
C ASN A 197 -3.42 12.39 -4.54
N TRP A 198 -4.19 11.30 -4.62
CA TRP A 198 -3.70 9.94 -4.36
C TRP A 198 -2.79 9.42 -5.47
N VAL A 199 -2.87 9.98 -6.67
CA VAL A 199 -2.05 9.63 -7.85
C VAL A 199 -2.19 8.14 -8.25
N PRO A 200 -3.39 7.64 -8.59
CA PRO A 200 -3.62 6.20 -8.85
C PRO A 200 -2.92 5.65 -10.10
N TRP A 201 -2.47 6.52 -11.00
CA TRP A 201 -1.73 6.15 -12.21
C TRP A 201 -0.22 5.89 -11.98
N PHE A 202 0.32 6.14 -10.77
CA PHE A 202 1.74 5.96 -10.42
C PHE A 202 2.01 5.12 -9.17
#